data_AF-A0A2D6HFG9-F1
#
_entry.id   AF-A0A2D6HFG9-F1
#
_cell.length_a   1.000
_cell.length_b   1.000
_cell.length_c   1.000
_cell.angle_alpha   90.00
_cell.angle_beta   90.00
_cell.angle_gamma   90.00
#
_symmetry.space_group_name_H-M   'P 1'
#
loop_
_entity.id
_entity.type
_entity.pdbx_description
1 polymer ?
#
loop_
_entity_poly.entity_id
_entity_poly.type
_entity_poly.pdbx_seq_one_letter_code
_entity_poly.pdbx_strand_id
1 'polypeptide(L)'
;MRALLERISDREREARPRRLLWQPALAWKRQFHWLWCAGTPSPGLIEAQLDAEKGTIRIDAERPAGRRVLLDDDLVEAAGGLTSILNGGEPRTVTPKRSLAVIVRTGRAGDDALTFEAAVAASP
;
A
#
# COMPACT_ATOMS: atom_id res chain seq x y z
N MET A 1 -25.17 5.09 -18.59
CA MET A 1 -24.66 5.37 -17.23
C MET A 1 -25.22 4.38 -16.20
N ARG A 2 -26.55 4.25 -16.02
CA ARG A 2 -27.18 3.31 -15.06
C ARG A 2 -26.72 1.85 -15.17
N ALA A 3 -26.78 1.28 -16.38
CA ALA A 3 -26.40 -0.13 -16.61
C ALA A 3 -24.91 -0.44 -16.33
N LEU A 4 -24.01 0.56 -16.32
CA LEU A 4 -22.61 0.38 -15.95
C LEU A 4 -22.41 0.42 -14.44
N LEU A 5 -23.20 1.21 -13.73
CA LEU A 5 -23.18 1.28 -12.27
C LEU A 5 -23.82 0.05 -11.62
N GLU A 6 -24.89 -0.49 -12.22
CA GLU A 6 -25.50 -1.77 -11.80
C GLU A 6 -24.53 -2.95 -11.91
N ARG A 7 -23.59 -2.94 -12.86
CA ARG A 7 -22.57 -4.01 -12.99
C ARG A 7 -21.54 -4.02 -11.86
N ILE A 8 -21.47 -2.94 -11.07
CA ILE A 8 -20.51 -2.78 -9.97
C ILE A 8 -21.21 -2.53 -8.63
N SER A 9 -22.55 -2.60 -8.56
CA SER A 9 -23.31 -2.32 -7.34
C SER A 9 -22.99 -3.30 -6.22
N ASP A 10 -22.71 -4.55 -6.58
CA ASP A 10 -22.46 -5.64 -5.63
C ASP A 10 -20.96 -5.88 -5.42
N ARG A 11 -20.12 -5.02 -6.02
CA ARG A 11 -18.65 -5.11 -5.91
C ARG A 11 -18.21 -4.33 -4.68
N GLU A 12 -17.84 -5.05 -3.64
CA GLU A 12 -17.12 -4.47 -2.52
C GLU A 12 -15.66 -4.20 -2.90
N ARG A 13 -15.14 -3.08 -2.39
CA ARG A 13 -13.75 -2.73 -2.58
C ARG A 13 -12.90 -3.58 -1.67
N GLU A 14 -12.02 -4.37 -2.27
CA GLU A 14 -10.96 -5.06 -1.52
C GLU A 14 -9.95 -4.01 -1.02
N ALA A 15 -9.85 -3.84 0.31
CA ALA A 15 -8.91 -2.91 0.91
C ALA A 15 -7.44 -3.35 0.66
N ARG A 16 -7.20 -4.67 0.64
CA ARG A 16 -5.87 -5.30 0.57
C ARG A 16 -5.71 -6.27 -0.61
N PRO A 17 -5.88 -5.83 -1.87
CA PRO A 17 -5.64 -6.70 -3.02
C PRO A 17 -4.18 -7.20 -3.01
N ARG A 18 -3.98 -8.47 -3.34
CA ARG A 18 -2.66 -9.11 -3.35
C ARG A 18 -1.65 -8.46 -4.29
N ARG A 19 -2.12 -7.84 -5.38
CA ARG A 19 -1.29 -7.16 -6.38
C ARG A 19 -1.90 -5.81 -6.73
N LEU A 20 -1.05 -4.81 -6.83
CA LEU A 20 -1.36 -3.46 -7.27
C LEU A 20 -0.49 -3.13 -8.48
N LEU A 21 -1.10 -2.52 -9.49
CA LEU A 21 -0.41 -1.85 -10.57
C LEU A 21 -0.86 -0.40 -10.60
N TRP A 22 0.07 0.51 -10.40
CA TRP A 22 -0.25 1.93 -10.27
C TRP A 22 0.76 2.80 -11.00
N GLN A 23 0.26 3.64 -11.90
CA GLN A 23 1.01 4.73 -12.50
C GLN A 23 0.43 6.05 -11.99
N PRO A 24 1.02 6.67 -10.96
CA PRO A 24 0.54 7.95 -10.46
C PRO A 24 0.69 9.04 -11.52
N ALA A 25 -0.44 9.53 -12.03
CA ALA A 25 -0.51 10.67 -12.95
C ALA A 25 -0.92 11.98 -12.27
N LEU A 26 -1.50 11.91 -11.07
CA LEU A 26 -2.07 13.05 -10.36
C LEU A 26 -1.28 13.33 -9.07
N ALA A 27 -0.73 14.54 -8.95
CA ALA A 27 0.09 14.95 -7.81
C ALA A 27 -0.62 14.83 -6.45
N TRP A 28 -1.95 14.99 -6.44
CA TRP A 28 -2.76 14.91 -5.22
C TRP A 28 -3.11 13.47 -4.82
N LYS A 29 -3.06 12.51 -5.75
CA LYS A 29 -3.43 11.12 -5.47
C LYS A 29 -2.21 10.38 -4.92
N ARG A 30 -2.08 10.38 -3.59
CA ARG A 30 -0.93 9.81 -2.87
C ARG A 30 -1.17 8.40 -2.32
N GLN A 31 -2.43 7.96 -2.30
CA GLN A 31 -2.85 6.64 -1.86
C GLN A 31 -3.43 5.85 -3.02
N PHE A 32 -3.07 4.57 -3.09
CA PHE A 32 -3.72 3.60 -3.95
C PHE A 32 -3.83 2.27 -3.19
N HIS A 33 -5.02 2.01 -2.63
CA HIS A 33 -5.24 0.93 -1.66
C HIS A 33 -4.23 1.04 -0.49
N TRP A 34 -3.54 -0.05 -0.18
CA TRP A 34 -2.55 -0.15 0.88
C TRP A 34 -1.18 0.46 0.52
N LEU A 35 -1.02 1.06 -0.67
CA LEU A 35 0.22 1.72 -1.06
C LEU A 35 0.11 3.24 -0.88
N TRP A 36 1.13 3.84 -0.23
CA TRP A 36 1.21 5.27 0.03
C TRP A 36 2.54 5.87 -0.44
N CYS A 37 2.48 7.03 -1.10
CA CYS A 37 3.64 7.85 -1.44
C CYS A 37 3.82 9.01 -0.46
N ALA A 38 4.98 9.04 0.21
CA ALA A 38 5.44 10.22 0.94
C ALA A 38 5.90 11.28 -0.07
N GLY A 39 5.35 12.50 0.03
CA GLY A 39 5.55 13.57 -0.93
C GLY A 39 4.71 13.44 -2.19
N THR A 40 5.06 14.25 -3.20
CA THR A 40 4.40 14.24 -4.50
C THR A 40 4.78 12.95 -5.24
N PRO A 41 3.81 12.13 -5.70
CA PRO A 41 4.10 10.95 -6.48
C PRO A 41 4.87 11.32 -7.74
N SER A 42 5.97 10.61 -8.00
CA SER A 42 6.69 10.76 -9.26
C SER A 42 6.04 9.90 -10.35
N PRO A 43 5.93 10.39 -11.59
CA PRO A 43 5.46 9.57 -12.70
C PRO A 43 6.41 8.38 -12.91
N GLY A 44 5.82 7.22 -13.21
CA GLY A 44 6.50 5.94 -13.40
C GLY A 44 5.61 4.77 -12.99
N LEU A 45 5.84 3.58 -13.54
CA LEU A 45 5.06 2.41 -13.15
C LEU A 45 5.48 1.92 -11.75
N ILE A 46 4.50 1.57 -10.93
CA ILE A 46 4.69 0.91 -9.65
C ILE A 46 3.90 -0.39 -9.67
N GLU A 47 4.60 -1.49 -9.49
CA GLU A 47 4.01 -2.78 -9.17
C GLU A 47 4.27 -3.09 -7.70
N ALA A 48 3.21 -3.45 -6.96
CA ALA A 48 3.34 -3.85 -5.57
C ALA A 48 2.59 -5.16 -5.32
N GLN A 49 3.18 -6.05 -4.54
CA GLN A 49 2.62 -7.33 -4.17
C GLN A 49 2.67 -7.52 -2.66
N LEU A 50 1.58 -8.03 -2.09
CA LEU A 50 1.43 -8.35 -0.68
C LEU A 50 1.14 -9.85 -0.54
N ASP A 51 2.05 -10.56 0.11
CA ASP A 51 1.89 -11.94 0.56
C ASP A 51 1.58 -11.89 2.06
N ALA A 52 0.29 -11.91 2.39
CA ALA A 52 -0.19 -11.81 3.77
C ALA A 52 0.20 -13.03 4.62
N GLU A 53 0.31 -14.21 4.01
CA GLU A 53 0.68 -15.46 4.70
C GLU A 53 2.14 -15.42 5.15
N LYS A 54 3.02 -14.85 4.32
CA LYS A 54 4.46 -14.74 4.61
C LYS A 54 4.86 -13.39 5.18
N GLY A 55 3.92 -12.46 5.37
CA GLY A 55 4.22 -11.09 5.76
C GLY A 55 5.18 -10.38 4.80
N THR A 56 5.17 -10.72 3.51
CA THR A 56 6.15 -10.22 2.54
C THR A 56 5.53 -9.18 1.61
N ILE A 57 6.22 -8.06 1.45
CA ILE A 57 5.83 -6.93 0.62
C ILE A 57 6.89 -6.75 -0.45
N ARG A 58 6.52 -6.88 -1.71
CA ARG A 58 7.41 -6.62 -2.85
C ARG A 58 6.95 -5.37 -3.55
N ILE A 59 7.88 -4.46 -3.85
CA ILE A 59 7.60 -3.28 -4.65
C ILE A 59 8.65 -3.18 -5.74
N ASP A 60 8.19 -3.14 -6.97
CA ASP A 60 8.99 -2.81 -8.14
C ASP A 60 8.55 -1.46 -8.67
N ALA A 61 9.48 -0.52 -8.71
CA ALA A 61 9.20 0.84 -9.12
C ALA A 61 10.40 1.50 -9.79
N GLU A 62 10.15 2.22 -10.87
CA GLU A 62 11.17 2.98 -11.58
C GLU A 62 11.86 4.04 -10.70
N ARG A 63 11.14 4.57 -9.70
CA ARG A 63 11.64 5.62 -8.79
C ARG A 63 11.41 5.25 -7.32
N PRO A 64 12.30 4.50 -6.64
CA PRO A 64 12.09 3.81 -5.36
C PRO A 64 11.77 4.65 -4.11
N ALA A 65 12.09 5.95 -4.07
CA ALA A 65 12.07 6.74 -2.84
C ALA A 65 10.66 7.02 -2.25
N GLY A 66 10.60 7.12 -0.92
CA GLY A 66 9.46 7.69 -0.19
C GLY A 66 8.22 6.80 -0.09
N ARG A 67 8.32 5.49 -0.35
CA ARG A 67 7.15 4.60 -0.29
C ARG A 67 6.86 4.11 1.12
N ARG A 68 5.58 4.05 1.44
CA ARG A 68 5.06 3.41 2.64
C ARG A 68 3.95 2.45 2.25
N VAL A 69 3.82 1.41 3.06
CA VAL A 69 2.68 0.50 3.02
C VAL A 69 1.78 0.80 4.20
N LEU A 70 0.48 0.72 3.97
CA LEU A 70 -0.58 0.88 4.94
C LEU A 70 -1.14 -0.50 5.26
N LEU A 71 -1.30 -0.80 6.54
CA LEU A 71 -1.59 -2.15 7.01
C LEU A 71 -2.70 -2.08 8.05
N ASP A 72 -3.48 -3.15 8.18
CA ASP A 72 -4.47 -3.31 9.23
C ASP A 72 -3.98 -4.27 10.33
N ASP A 73 -4.75 -4.32 11.41
CA ASP A 73 -4.43 -5.11 12.60
C ASP A 73 -4.26 -6.61 12.26
N ASP A 74 -5.17 -7.20 11.46
CA ASP A 74 -5.12 -8.62 11.07
C ASP A 74 -3.79 -9.04 10.41
N LEU A 75 -3.27 -8.23 9.48
CA LEU A 75 -2.02 -8.54 8.79
C LEU A 75 -0.82 -8.42 9.72
N VAL A 76 -0.82 -7.42 10.59
CA VAL A 76 0.26 -7.18 11.53
C VAL A 76 0.34 -8.31 12.56
N GLU A 77 -0.80 -8.79 13.05
CA GLU A 77 -0.89 -9.91 13.99
C GLU A 77 -0.51 -11.25 13.33
N ALA A 78 -1.04 -11.52 12.13
CA ALA A 78 -0.81 -12.79 11.45
C ALA A 78 0.65 -12.97 10.96
N ALA A 79 1.29 -11.90 10.51
CA ALA A 79 2.61 -11.99 9.89
C ALA A 79 3.74 -12.32 10.88
N GLY A 80 3.60 -12.01 12.18
CA GLY A 80 4.67 -12.17 13.17
C GLY A 80 5.96 -11.37 12.90
N GLY A 81 6.00 -10.62 11.80
CA GLY A 81 7.12 -9.86 11.29
C GLY A 81 6.91 -9.56 9.81
N LEU A 82 7.10 -8.31 9.39
CA LEU A 82 6.95 -7.92 7.99
C LEU A 82 8.31 -7.76 7.32
N THR A 83 8.39 -8.23 6.08
CA THR A 83 9.58 -8.11 5.24
C THR A 83 9.24 -7.33 3.99
N SER A 84 10.08 -6.36 3.64
CA SER A 84 9.96 -5.58 2.41
C SER A 84 11.11 -5.89 1.46
N ILE A 85 10.80 -5.96 0.16
CA ILE A 85 11.75 -6.14 -0.94
C ILE A 85 11.46 -5.03 -1.95
N LEU A 86 12.48 -4.25 -2.31
CA LEU A 86 12.36 -3.14 -3.25
C LEU A 86 13.24 -3.41 -4.48
N ASN A 87 12.65 -3.41 -5.67
CA ASN A 87 13.35 -3.60 -6.96
C ASN A 87 14.25 -4.84 -6.98
N GLY A 88 13.76 -5.96 -6.43
CA GLY A 88 14.53 -7.21 -6.31
C GLY A 88 15.74 -7.17 -5.36
N GLY A 89 15.88 -6.11 -4.55
CA GLY A 89 16.96 -5.96 -3.57
C GLY A 89 16.86 -6.91 -2.38
N GLU A 90 17.78 -6.74 -1.42
CA GLU A 90 17.81 -7.59 -0.22
C GLU A 90 16.54 -7.41 0.63
N PRO A 91 15.94 -8.51 1.13
CA PRO A 91 14.82 -8.43 2.04
C PRO A 91 15.18 -7.69 3.33
N ARG A 92 14.34 -6.76 3.74
CA ARG A 92 14.51 -5.97 4.97
C ARG A 92 13.31 -6.09 5.87
N THR A 93 13.55 -6.39 7.14
CA THR A 93 12.51 -6.35 8.17
C THR A 93 11.99 -4.94 8.33
N VAL A 94 10.67 -4.79 8.35
CA VAL A 94 9.99 -3.52 8.58
C VAL A 94 9.10 -3.64 9.81
N THR A 95 9.12 -2.59 10.63
CA THR A 95 8.28 -2.51 11.83
C THR A 95 7.07 -1.61 11.54
N PRO A 96 5.85 -2.18 11.49
CA PRO A 96 4.63 -1.38 11.42
C PRO A 96 4.53 -0.42 12.60
N LYS A 97 4.11 0.81 12.34
CA LYS A 97 3.81 1.80 13.38
C LYS A 97 2.37 2.27 13.22
N ARG A 98 1.61 2.14 14.30
CA ARG A 98 0.29 2.76 14.42
C ARG A 98 0.45 4.24 14.75
N SER A 99 -0.33 5.10 14.12
CA SER A 99 -0.38 6.52 14.51
C SER A 99 -1.72 7.16 14.16
N LEU A 100 -2.10 8.19 14.91
CA LEU A 100 -3.31 8.98 14.64
C LEU A 100 -3.27 9.59 13.23
N ALA A 101 -2.08 9.99 12.76
CA ALA A 101 -1.89 10.55 11.42
C ALA A 101 -2.15 9.53 10.31
N VAL A 102 -1.99 8.23 10.56
CA VAL A 102 -2.38 7.17 9.62
C VAL A 102 -3.89 7.01 9.63
N ILE A 103 -4.50 6.85 10.81
CA ILE A 103 -5.95 6.65 10.97
C ILE A 103 -6.75 7.78 10.30
N VAL A 104 -6.38 9.04 10.54
CA VAL A 104 -7.07 10.20 9.91
C VAL A 104 -6.92 10.19 8.39
N ARG A 105 -5.73 9.81 7.90
CA ARG A 105 -5.41 9.78 6.46
C ARG A 105 -6.19 8.70 5.73
N THR A 106 -6.22 7.49 6.29
CA THR A 106 -6.85 6.33 5.67
C THR A 106 -8.36 6.37 5.80
N GLY A 107 -8.91 6.89 6.91
CA GLY A 107 -10.34 7.18 7.04
C GLY A 107 -10.85 8.17 5.98
N ARG A 108 -10.09 9.23 5.66
CA ARG A 108 -10.43 10.16 4.56
C ARG A 108 -10.43 9.49 3.17
N ALA A 109 -9.65 8.43 2.99
CA ALA A 109 -9.57 7.68 1.74
C ALA A 109 -10.61 6.55 1.63
N GLY A 110 -11.41 6.30 2.68
CA GLY A 110 -12.34 5.17 2.74
C GLY A 110 -11.65 3.83 2.99
N ASP A 111 -10.49 3.84 3.65
CA ASP A 111 -9.67 2.69 4.04
C ASP A 111 -9.44 2.68 5.56
N ASP A 112 -10.49 2.90 6.35
CA ASP A 112 -10.43 3.09 7.82
C ASP A 112 -9.83 1.91 8.58
N ALA A 113 -9.90 0.69 8.03
CA ALA A 113 -9.22 -0.49 8.57
C ALA A 113 -7.68 -0.37 8.55
N LEU A 114 -7.10 0.43 7.65
CA LEU A 114 -5.65 0.60 7.54
C LEU A 114 -5.14 1.57 8.61
N THR A 115 -4.70 1.04 9.75
CA THR A 115 -4.32 1.84 10.93
C THR A 115 -2.81 1.93 11.16
N PHE A 116 -2.02 1.09 10.49
CA PHE A 116 -0.56 1.04 10.57
C PHE A 116 0.10 1.55 9.29
N GLU A 117 1.31 2.05 9.41
CA GLU A 117 2.19 2.25 8.26
C GLU A 117 3.58 1.64 8.50
N ALA A 118 4.21 1.16 7.43
CA ALA A 118 5.62 0.77 7.44
C ALA A 118 6.36 1.46 6.29
N ALA A 119 7.57 1.92 6.55
CA ALA A 119 8.43 2.46 5.51
C ALA A 119 9.04 1.32 4.69
N VAL A 120 8.97 1.42 3.37
CA VAL A 120 9.70 0.51 2.49
C VAL A 120 11.09 1.11 2.32
N ALA A 121 12.10 0.42 2.87
CA ALA A 121 13.45 0.94 2.89
C ALA A 121 14.00 1.07 1.47
N ALA A 122 14.59 2.22 1.15
CA ALA A 122 15.33 2.38 -0.09
C ALA A 122 16.60 1.50 -0.06
N SER A 123 17.00 1.00 -1.23
CA SER A 123 18.38 0.50 -1.39
C SER A 123 19.37 1.62 -1.04
N PRO A 124 20.54 1.32 -0.45
CA PRO A 124 21.59 2.30 -0.21
C PRO A 124 22.01 3.02 -1.49
#